data_AF-X1TKA4-F1
#
_entry.id   AF-X1TKA4-F1
#
_cell.length_a   1.000
_cell.length_b   1.000
_cell.length_c   1.000
_cell.angle_alpha   90.00
_cell.angle_beta   90.00
_cell.angle_gamma   90.00
#
_symmetry.space_group_name_H-M   'P 1'
#
loop_
_entity.id
_entity.type
_entity.pdbx_description
1 polymer ?
#
loop_
_entity_poly.entity_id
_entity_poly.type
_entity_poly.pdbx_seq_one_letter_code
_entity_poly.pdbx_strand_id
1 'polypeptide(L)'
;MLDRHRLMSKKESKTEAVQSVAGERLADEDIHIGPSDYVPWQKDNKVCFIRMEGRLFGDVPMNLELRLSVEDSPNSAGVVIDAIRCCKLALDRGQGGVLYSPSAYFMK
;
A
#
# COMPACT_ATOMS: atom_id res chain seq x y z
N MET A 1 13.27 -6.24 8.80
CA MET A 1 13.06 -7.53 8.12
C MET A 1 14.43 -7.90 7.54
N LEU A 2 15.07 -9.00 7.95
CA LEU A 2 16.51 -9.21 7.67
C LEU A 2 16.83 -9.76 6.27
N ASP A 3 15.82 -10.18 5.52
CA ASP A 3 15.99 -10.76 4.19
C ASP A 3 15.96 -9.69 3.10
N ARG A 4 17.14 -9.42 2.51
CA ARG A 4 17.35 -8.38 1.50
C ARG A 4 16.58 -8.64 0.19
N HIS A 5 16.34 -9.90 -0.17
CA HIS A 5 15.64 -10.21 -1.43
C HIS A 5 14.15 -9.82 -1.35
N ARG A 6 13.53 -10.01 -0.19
CA ARG A 6 12.13 -9.60 0.06
C ARG A 6 11.97 -8.08 0.14
N LEU A 7 13.03 -7.32 0.39
CA LEU A 7 12.99 -5.86 0.42
C LEU A 7 12.86 -5.26 -0.98
N MET A 8 13.49 -5.87 -2.00
CA MET A 8 13.43 -5.37 -3.38
C MET A 8 12.02 -5.49 -3.96
N SER A 9 11.42 -6.68 -3.89
CA SER A 9 10.05 -6.89 -4.38
C SER A 9 9.02 -6.00 -3.67
N LYS A 10 9.19 -5.77 -2.36
CA LYS A 10 8.32 -4.84 -1.61
C LYS A 10 8.50 -3.39 -2.01
N LYS A 11 9.70 -3.00 -2.45
CA LYS A 11 9.95 -1.65 -2.94
C LYS A 11 9.21 -1.44 -4.25
N GLU A 12 9.33 -2.38 -5.19
CA GLU A 12 8.65 -2.32 -6.48
C GLU A 12 7.12 -2.26 -6.33
N SER A 13 6.52 -3.21 -5.58
CA SER A 13 5.07 -3.26 -5.44
C SER A 13 4.48 -2.02 -4.78
N LYS A 14 5.16 -1.46 -3.77
CA LYS A 14 4.72 -0.21 -3.14
C LYS A 14 4.88 1.00 -4.06
N THR A 15 5.94 1.02 -4.87
CA THR A 15 6.20 2.13 -5.80
C THR A 15 5.14 2.14 -6.88
N GLU A 16 4.84 0.98 -7.49
CA GLU A 16 3.77 0.86 -8.48
C GLU A 16 2.39 1.13 -7.88
N ALA A 17 2.14 0.76 -6.63
CA ALA A 17 0.89 1.11 -5.95
C ALA A 17 0.68 2.63 -5.83
N VAL A 18 1.74 3.43 -5.64
CA VAL A 18 1.67 4.89 -5.63
C VAL A 18 1.57 5.44 -7.06
N GLN A 19 2.38 4.92 -7.99
CA GLN A 19 2.38 5.35 -9.39
C GLN A 19 1.03 5.10 -10.08
N SER A 20 0.34 4.01 -9.75
CA SER A 20 -0.96 3.66 -10.36
C SER A 20 -2.11 4.59 -9.95
N VAL A 21 -1.99 5.29 -8.82
CA VAL A 21 -2.97 6.27 -8.34
C VAL A 21 -2.53 7.71 -8.60
N ALA A 22 -1.25 7.94 -8.91
CA ALA A 22 -0.77 9.22 -9.40
C ALA A 22 -1.39 9.47 -10.78
N GLY A 23 -2.05 10.61 -10.96
CA GLY A 23 -2.71 10.93 -12.25
C GLY A 23 -1.74 10.90 -13.44
N GLU A 24 -0.46 11.15 -13.17
CA GLU A 24 0.65 10.98 -14.11
C GLU A 24 1.80 10.24 -13.40
N ARG A 25 2.57 9.46 -14.17
CA ARG A 25 3.70 8.71 -13.63
C ARG A 25 4.81 9.69 -13.23
N LEU A 26 5.20 9.65 -11.96
CA LEU A 26 6.30 10.44 -11.40
C LEU A 26 7.64 9.95 -11.95
N ALA A 27 8.59 10.87 -12.15
CA ALA A 27 9.96 10.51 -12.48
C ALA A 27 10.61 9.74 -11.31
N ASP A 28 11.58 8.88 -11.62
CA ASP A 28 12.25 8.04 -10.61
C ASP A 28 12.97 8.87 -9.52
N GLU A 29 13.33 10.12 -9.81
CA GLU A 29 13.91 11.06 -8.86
C GLU A 29 12.89 11.75 -7.95
N ASP A 30 11.61 11.79 -8.36
CA ASP A 30 10.50 12.42 -7.63
C ASP A 30 9.72 11.43 -6.73
N ILE A 31 10.12 10.16 -6.72
CA ILE A 31 9.50 9.13 -5.87
C ILE A 31 10.53 8.26 -5.17
N HIS A 32 10.47 8.24 -3.84
CA HIS A 32 11.30 7.35 -3.03
C HIS A 32 10.45 6.61 -2.00
N ILE A 33 10.40 5.28 -2.15
CA ILE A 33 9.80 4.41 -1.13
C ILE A 33 10.88 3.54 -0.50
N GLY A 34 11.15 3.83 0.76
CA GLY A 34 12.18 3.14 1.55
C GLY A 34 11.77 1.72 1.97
N PRO A 35 12.75 0.84 2.21
CA PRO A 35 12.51 -0.48 2.80
C PRO A 35 11.94 -0.36 4.21
N SER A 36 11.09 -1.30 4.61
CA SER A 36 10.60 -1.39 5.99
C SER A 36 11.65 -2.09 6.87
N ASP A 37 12.23 -1.35 7.81
CA ASP A 37 13.11 -1.95 8.81
C ASP A 37 12.31 -2.61 9.94
N TYR A 38 12.95 -3.49 10.72
CA TYR A 38 12.36 -4.11 11.89
C TYR A 38 12.93 -3.51 13.17
N VAL A 39 12.05 -2.88 13.94
CA VAL A 39 12.38 -2.28 15.24
C VAL A 39 11.73 -3.15 16.33
N PRO A 40 12.51 -3.90 17.14
CA PRO A 40 11.96 -4.95 18.00
C PRO A 40 10.89 -4.50 18.99
N TRP A 41 11.02 -3.29 19.55
CA TRP A 41 10.08 -2.78 20.55
C TRP A 41 8.77 -2.25 19.96
N GLN A 42 8.69 -2.08 18.63
CA GLN A 42 7.45 -1.69 17.96
C GLN A 42 6.46 -2.86 17.82
N LYS A 43 6.92 -4.11 17.93
CA LYS A 43 6.08 -5.31 17.78
C LYS A 43 5.27 -5.28 16.47
N ASP A 44 3.93 -5.30 16.55
CA ASP A 44 3.02 -5.24 15.39
C ASP A 44 2.67 -3.79 14.95
N ASN A 45 3.07 -2.80 15.75
CA ASN A 45 2.87 -1.40 15.42
C ASN A 45 3.84 -0.98 14.30
N LYS A 46 3.26 -0.67 13.15
CA LYS A 46 3.97 -0.21 11.97
C LYS A 46 3.92 1.30 11.90
N VAL A 47 5.10 1.90 11.80
CA VAL A 47 5.25 3.34 11.62
C VAL A 47 5.67 3.65 10.20
N CYS A 48 4.99 4.59 9.57
CA CYS A 48 5.30 5.10 8.24
C CYS A 48 5.35 6.62 8.28
N PHE A 49 6.41 7.17 7.70
CA PHE A 49 6.53 8.61 7.45
C PHE A 49 6.31 8.85 5.96
N ILE A 50 5.49 9.84 5.65
CA ILE A 50 5.14 10.24 4.28
C ILE A 50 5.45 11.72 4.18
N ARG A 51 6.28 12.08 3.19
CA ARG A 51 6.51 13.47 2.78
C ARG A 51 6.05 13.61 1.35
N MET A 52 5.28 14.64 1.06
CA MET A 52 4.81 14.97 -0.27
C MET A 52 4.96 16.48 -0.50
N GLU A 53 5.44 16.85 -1.67
CA GLU A 53 5.55 18.23 -2.11
C GLU A 53 4.65 18.43 -3.33
N GLY A 54 4.10 19.62 -3.48
CA GLY A 54 3.16 19.91 -4.55
C GLY A 54 2.91 21.39 -4.72
N ARG A 55 1.97 21.71 -5.59
CA ARG A 55 1.56 23.09 -5.91
C ARG A 55 0.04 23.21 -5.81
N LEU A 56 -0.41 24.31 -5.21
CA LEU A 56 -1.80 24.71 -5.10
C LEU A 56 -2.21 25.60 -6.27
N PHE A 57 -3.46 26.05 -6.23
CA PHE A 57 -3.95 27.09 -7.13
C PHE A 57 -3.02 28.30 -7.15
N GLY A 58 -2.74 28.82 -8.34
CA GLY A 58 -1.83 29.95 -8.53
C GLY A 58 -0.35 29.59 -8.35
N ASP A 59 0.01 28.32 -8.51
CA ASP A 59 1.40 27.83 -8.44
C ASP A 59 2.06 27.97 -7.05
N VAL A 60 1.23 28.11 -6.01
CA VAL A 60 1.71 28.28 -4.64
C VAL A 60 2.28 26.95 -4.12
N PRO A 61 3.54 26.89 -3.70
CA PRO A 61 4.14 25.65 -3.22
C PRO A 61 3.49 25.16 -1.93
N MET A 62 3.35 23.84 -1.79
CA MET A 62 2.88 23.16 -0.59
C MET A 62 3.85 22.04 -0.20
N ASN A 63 3.90 21.75 1.10
CA ASN A 63 4.59 20.60 1.66
C ASN A 63 3.68 19.92 2.67
N LEU A 64 3.68 18.59 2.66
CA LEU A 64 2.91 17.75 3.57
C LEU A 64 3.84 16.73 4.22
N GLU A 65 3.81 16.66 5.54
CA GLU A 65 4.47 15.62 6.31
C GLU A 65 3.46 14.90 7.18
N LEU A 66 3.39 13.57 7.05
CA LEU A 66 2.50 12.70 7.80
C LEU A 66 3.30 11.60 8.51
N ARG A 67 2.83 11.24 9.70
CA ARG A 67 3.24 10.04 10.43
C ARG A 67 2.02 9.16 10.66
N LEU A 68 2.06 7.94 10.14
CA LEU A 68 1.07 6.90 10.39
C LEU A 68 1.66 5.89 11.38
N SER A 69 0.87 5.53 12.39
CA SER A 69 1.18 4.46 13.35
C SER A 69 -0.04 3.57 13.43
N VAL A 70 0.10 2.32 13.00
CA VAL A 70 -1.02 1.38 12.88
C VAL A 70 -0.59 -0.02 13.30
N GLU A 71 -1.51 -0.81 13.84
CA GLU A 71 -1.30 -2.25 14.03
C GLU A 71 -1.49 -2.96 12.67
N ASP A 72 -0.46 -3.62 12.14
CA ASP A 72 -0.47 -4.19 10.78
C ASP A 72 -1.34 -5.46 10.69
N SER A 73 -1.31 -6.31 11.74
CA SER A 73 -1.98 -7.61 11.73
C SER A 73 -3.51 -7.50 11.76
N PRO A 74 -4.16 -6.72 12.66
CA PRO A 74 -5.60 -6.57 12.66
C PRO A 74 -6.14 -5.92 11.39
N ASN A 75 -5.41 -4.93 10.87
CA ASN A 75 -5.76 -4.25 9.62
C ASN A 75 -5.75 -5.23 8.43
N SER A 76 -4.74 -6.09 8.36
CA SER A 76 -4.65 -7.12 7.32
C SER A 76 -5.69 -8.22 7.48
N ALA A 77 -5.99 -8.61 8.72
CA ALA A 77 -6.99 -9.64 9.02
C ALA A 77 -8.39 -9.26 8.51
N GLY A 78 -8.82 -8.01 8.71
CA GLY A 78 -10.12 -7.52 8.22
C GLY A 78 -10.26 -7.64 6.69
N VAL A 79 -9.21 -7.23 5.96
CA VAL A 79 -9.14 -7.35 4.50
C VAL A 79 -9.29 -8.80 4.04
N VAL A 80 -8.60 -9.73 4.70
CA VAL A 80 -8.64 -11.16 4.34
C VAL A 80 -10.01 -11.78 4.60
N ILE A 81 -10.66 -11.43 5.72
CA ILE A 81 -12.01 -11.93 6.04
C ILE A 81 -12.99 -11.54 4.93
N ASP A 82 -12.98 -10.29 4.49
CA ASP A 82 -13.90 -9.82 3.45
C ASP A 82 -13.56 -10.40 2.07
N ALA A 83 -12.27 -10.55 1.75
CA ALA A 83 -11.84 -11.24 0.52
C ALA A 83 -12.37 -12.68 0.46
N ILE A 84 -12.28 -13.44 1.56
CA ILE A 84 -12.80 -14.82 1.64
C ILE A 84 -14.33 -14.83 1.46
N ARG A 85 -15.04 -13.87 2.04
CA ARG A 85 -16.50 -13.75 1.88
C ARG A 85 -16.88 -13.47 0.42
N CYS A 86 -16.14 -12.60 -0.27
CA CYS A 86 -16.33 -12.38 -1.71
C CYS A 86 -16.09 -13.66 -2.53
N CYS A 87 -15.05 -14.43 -2.22
CA CYS A 87 -14.80 -15.72 -2.86
C CYS A 87 -15.95 -16.70 -2.64
N LYS A 88 -16.51 -16.75 -1.42
CA LYS A 88 -17.66 -17.61 -1.11
C LYS A 88 -18.90 -17.20 -1.91
N LEU A 89 -19.19 -15.91 -2.01
CA LEU A 89 -20.30 -15.41 -2.83
C LEU A 89 -20.13 -15.72 -4.32
N ALA A 90 -18.91 -15.64 -4.85
CA ALA A 90 -18.62 -16.01 -6.23
C ALA A 90 -18.87 -17.50 -6.47
N LEU A 91 -18.41 -18.36 -5.55
CA LEU A 91 -18.64 -19.80 -5.59
C LEU A 91 -20.14 -20.13 -5.60
N ASP A 92 -20.92 -19.49 -4.73
CA ASP A 92 -22.38 -19.68 -4.64
C ASP A 92 -23.12 -19.24 -5.91
N ARG A 93 -22.51 -18.35 -6.70
CA ARG A 93 -23.03 -17.87 -7.99
C ARG A 93 -22.49 -18.63 -9.20
N GLY A 94 -21.66 -19.66 -8.98
CA GLY A 94 -20.99 -20.39 -10.07
C GLY A 94 -20.00 -19.52 -10.87
N GLN A 95 -19.50 -18.43 -10.27
CA GLN A 95 -18.53 -17.53 -10.90
C GLN A 95 -17.10 -18.02 -10.60
N GLY A 96 -16.32 -18.25 -11.65
CA GLY A 96 -14.91 -18.64 -11.57
C GLY A 96 -14.00 -17.62 -12.26
N GLY A 97 -12.69 -17.83 -12.12
CA GLY A 97 -11.67 -16.90 -12.66
C GLY A 97 -11.38 -15.73 -11.73
N VAL A 98 -10.79 -14.66 -12.29
CA VAL A 98 -10.36 -13.49 -11.52
C VAL A 98 -11.56 -12.63 -11.13
N LEU A 99 -11.72 -12.41 -9.81
CA LEU A 99 -12.72 -11.50 -9.28
C LEU A 99 -12.16 -10.07 -9.27
N TYR A 100 -12.19 -9.41 -10.43
CA TYR A 100 -11.54 -8.10 -10.62
C TYR A 100 -11.93 -7.05 -9.56
N SER A 101 -13.22 -6.87 -9.26
CA SER A 101 -13.64 -5.83 -8.31
C SER A 101 -13.15 -6.10 -6.88
N PRO A 102 -13.33 -7.31 -6.29
CA PRO A 102 -12.69 -7.64 -5.02
C PRO A 102 -11.16 -7.54 -5.05
N SER A 103 -10.51 -8.04 -6.11
CA SER A 103 -9.06 -8.01 -6.23
C SER A 103 -8.50 -6.59 -6.25
N ALA A 104 -9.13 -5.68 -7.01
CA ALA A 104 -8.72 -4.28 -7.08
C ALA A 104 -8.83 -3.53 -5.75
N TYR A 105 -9.74 -3.96 -4.86
CA TYR A 105 -9.94 -3.31 -3.57
C TYR A 105 -9.08 -3.91 -2.45
N PHE A 106 -8.89 -5.24 -2.43
CA PHE A 106 -8.21 -5.91 -1.31
C PHE A 106 -6.70 -6.13 -1.53
N MET A 107 -6.22 -6.07 -2.78
CA MET A 107 -4.83 -6.38 -3.13
C MET A 107 -4.08 -5.13 -3.59
N LYS A 108 -2.75 -5.18 -3.48
CA LYS A 108 -1.81 -4.13 -3.93
C LYS A 108 -0.88 -4.71 -4.97
#